data_AF-A0A959Y9U4-F1
#
_entry.id   AF-A0A959Y9U4-F1
#
_cell.length_a   1.000
_cell.length_b   1.000
_cell.length_c   1.000
_cell.angle_alpha   90.00
_cell.angle_beta   90.00
_cell.angle_gamma   90.00
#
_symmetry.space_group_name_H-M   'P 1'
#
loop_
_entity.id
_entity.type
_entity.pdbx_description
1 polymer ?
#
loop_
_entity_poly.entity_id
_entity_poly.type
_entity_poly.pdbx_seq_one_letter_code
_entity_poly.pdbx_strand_id
1 'polypeptide(L)'
;PSIGTFCLSHPDMRTPEQGKIYSVNEGNYNDFSEGVRAYIDACKERRYSARYIGSLVADFHRNLLKGGIYFYPGTTKAPNGKLRLLYEGNPLAFLVEQAGGLASDGTRRILEIQPEELHQRCPLFIGSKAMVEEVVKA
;
A
#
# COMPACT_ATOMS: atom_id res chain seq x y z
N PRO A 1 21.63 -11.81 -14.98
CA PRO A 1 22.41 -10.56 -14.77
C PRO A 1 23.89 -10.76 -15.18
N SER A 2 24.29 -10.35 -16.40
CA SER A 2 25.59 -10.72 -16.99
C SER A 2 26.68 -9.63 -16.96
N ILE A 3 26.35 -8.36 -16.67
CA ILE A 3 27.28 -7.21 -16.72
C ILE A 3 27.28 -6.34 -15.45
N GLY A 4 26.60 -6.77 -14.38
CA GLY A 4 26.65 -6.08 -13.07
C GLY A 4 26.13 -4.63 -13.06
N THR A 5 25.37 -4.22 -14.07
CA THR A 5 24.92 -2.83 -14.27
C THR A 5 23.40 -2.74 -14.20
N PHE A 6 22.88 -1.63 -13.67
CA PHE A 6 21.46 -1.27 -13.76
C PHE A 6 21.23 -0.45 -15.04
N CYS A 7 20.37 -0.96 -15.93
CA CYS A 7 19.96 -0.24 -17.13
C CYS A 7 18.57 0.37 -16.93
N LEU A 8 18.37 1.59 -17.44
CA LEU A 8 17.05 2.20 -17.49
C LEU A 8 16.12 1.33 -18.35
N SER A 9 15.03 0.84 -17.74
CA SER A 9 14.06 -0.01 -18.44
C SER A 9 12.72 0.70 -18.68
N HIS A 10 12.30 1.57 -17.76
CA HIS A 10 11.01 2.25 -17.80
C HIS A 10 11.20 3.71 -17.37
N PRO A 11 11.44 4.64 -18.32
CA PRO A 11 11.44 6.07 -18.01
C PRO A 11 10.04 6.54 -17.60
N ASP A 12 9.96 7.58 -16.76
CA ASP A 12 8.73 8.30 -16.41
C ASP A 12 7.55 7.40 -15.99
N MET A 13 7.86 6.39 -15.18
CA MET A 13 6.88 5.39 -14.74
C MET A 13 5.66 6.05 -14.07
N ARG A 14 4.47 5.69 -14.54
CA ARG A 14 3.18 6.09 -13.96
C ARG A 14 2.42 4.87 -13.49
N THR A 15 1.86 4.94 -12.29
CA THR A 15 0.97 3.89 -11.79
C THR A 15 -0.43 4.09 -12.38
N PRO A 16 -1.17 3.01 -12.71
CA PRO A 16 -2.57 3.12 -13.08
C PRO A 16 -3.40 3.75 -11.96
N GLU A 17 -4.31 4.67 -12.31
CA GLU A 17 -5.19 5.34 -11.34
C GLU A 17 -6.13 4.37 -10.59
N GLN A 18 -6.51 3.28 -11.26
CA GLN A 18 -7.35 2.20 -10.76
C GLN A 18 -6.69 0.83 -11.05
N GLY A 19 -7.04 -0.19 -10.27
CA GLY A 19 -6.65 -1.57 -10.53
C GLY A 19 -7.73 -2.58 -10.17
N LYS A 20 -7.38 -3.86 -10.30
CA LYS A 20 -8.21 -5.02 -9.90
C LYS A 20 -7.44 -5.98 -8.98
N ILE A 21 -6.41 -5.49 -8.32
CA ILE A 21 -5.55 -6.27 -7.41
C ILE A 21 -5.62 -5.62 -6.03
N TYR A 22 -5.89 -6.42 -5.02
CA TYR A 22 -5.80 -5.99 -3.62
C TYR A 22 -4.84 -6.92 -2.88
N SER A 23 -4.03 -6.33 -1.98
CA SER A 23 -2.90 -6.99 -1.35
C SER A 23 -2.93 -6.72 0.14
N VAL A 24 -3.34 -7.72 0.92
CA VAL A 24 -3.44 -7.66 2.39
C VAL A 24 -3.29 -9.05 2.98
N ASN A 25 -2.79 -9.15 4.20
CA ASN A 25 -2.80 -10.40 4.96
C ASN A 25 -4.21 -10.65 5.52
N GLU A 26 -5.06 -11.33 4.76
CA GLU A 26 -6.41 -11.72 5.21
C GLU A 26 -6.42 -12.66 6.42
N GLY A 27 -5.27 -13.21 6.84
CA GLY A 27 -5.16 -13.91 8.13
C GLY A 27 -5.49 -13.03 9.35
N ASN A 28 -5.42 -11.69 9.19
CA ASN A 28 -5.83 -10.73 10.21
C ASN A 28 -7.24 -10.17 9.98
N TYR A 29 -8.05 -10.75 9.09
CA TYR A 29 -9.35 -10.19 8.67
C TYR A 29 -10.27 -9.82 9.87
N ASN A 30 -10.33 -10.68 10.88
CA ASN A 30 -11.15 -10.44 12.08
C ASN A 30 -10.60 -9.32 12.98
N ASP A 31 -9.32 -8.97 12.86
CA ASP A 31 -8.68 -7.90 13.63
C ASP A 31 -8.73 -6.53 12.92
N PHE A 32 -9.23 -6.47 11.68
CA PHE A 32 -9.36 -5.22 10.93
C PHE A 32 -10.57 -4.39 11.38
N SER A 33 -10.57 -3.10 11.04
CA SER A 33 -11.76 -2.25 11.20
C SER A 33 -12.90 -2.73 10.30
N GLU A 34 -14.12 -2.31 10.62
CA GLU A 34 -15.31 -2.62 9.82
C GLU A 34 -15.16 -2.13 8.38
N GLY A 35 -14.67 -0.90 8.19
CA GLY A 35 -14.43 -0.32 6.86
C GLY A 35 -13.46 -1.11 5.99
N VAL A 36 -12.34 -1.56 6.58
CA VAL A 36 -11.37 -2.41 5.86
C VAL A 36 -11.97 -3.77 5.50
N ARG A 37 -12.76 -4.38 6.40
CA ARG A 37 -13.47 -5.64 6.08
C ARG A 37 -14.46 -5.44 4.94
N ALA A 38 -15.28 -4.39 5.01
CA ALA A 38 -16.24 -4.05 3.97
C ALA A 38 -15.56 -3.83 2.60
N TYR A 39 -14.41 -3.16 2.57
CA TYR A 39 -13.63 -2.99 1.35
C TYR A 39 -13.10 -4.33 0.79
N ILE A 40 -12.59 -5.21 1.65
CA ILE A 40 -12.15 -6.55 1.24
C ILE A 40 -13.33 -7.35 0.66
N ASP A 41 -14.50 -7.30 1.29
CA ASP A 41 -15.68 -8.03 0.83
C ASP A 41 -16.18 -7.47 -0.51
N ALA A 42 -16.22 -6.15 -0.68
CA ALA A 42 -16.52 -5.50 -1.95
C ALA A 42 -15.51 -5.89 -3.06
N CYS A 43 -14.22 -6.03 -2.73
CA CYS A 43 -13.22 -6.53 -3.67
C CYS A 43 -13.51 -7.98 -4.11
N LYS A 44 -13.95 -8.84 -3.18
CA LYS A 44 -14.33 -10.24 -3.47
C LYS A 44 -15.57 -10.30 -4.37
N GLU A 45 -16.59 -9.50 -4.08
CA GLU A 45 -17.81 -9.39 -4.90
C GLU A 45 -17.51 -8.92 -6.33
N ARG A 46 -16.62 -7.92 -6.46
CA ARG A 46 -16.13 -7.40 -7.75
C ARG A 46 -15.13 -8.32 -8.44
N ARG A 47 -14.80 -9.47 -7.84
CA ARG A 47 -13.84 -10.47 -8.34
C ARG A 47 -12.45 -9.88 -8.59
N TYR A 48 -11.99 -8.99 -7.71
CA TYR A 48 -10.60 -8.51 -7.74
C TYR A 48 -9.65 -9.64 -7.33
N SER A 49 -8.46 -9.64 -7.90
CA SER A 49 -7.43 -10.62 -7.59
C SER A 49 -6.76 -10.31 -6.25
N ALA A 50 -6.95 -11.19 -5.27
CA ALA A 50 -6.16 -11.19 -4.04
C ALA A 50 -4.72 -11.60 -4.36
N ARG A 51 -3.74 -10.78 -4.00
CA ARG A 51 -2.31 -11.11 -4.14
C ARG A 51 -1.56 -10.62 -2.91
N TYR A 52 -0.95 -11.54 -2.16
CA TYR A 52 -0.15 -11.18 -1.00
C TYR A 52 1.13 -12.01 -1.03
N ILE A 53 2.24 -11.38 -1.41
CA ILE A 53 3.57 -12.03 -1.43
C ILE A 53 4.13 -12.10 -0.01
N GLY A 54 3.76 -11.14 0.85
CA GLY A 54 4.30 -11.01 2.20
C GLY A 54 5.61 -10.23 2.26
N SER A 55 5.98 -9.60 1.14
CA SER A 55 7.11 -8.67 1.04
C SER A 55 6.60 -7.34 0.52
N LEU A 56 6.67 -6.29 1.35
CA LEU A 56 6.17 -4.95 1.03
C LEU A 56 6.69 -4.48 -0.33
N VAL A 57 7.99 -4.60 -0.58
CA VAL A 57 8.60 -4.14 -1.84
C VAL A 57 8.09 -4.92 -3.05
N ALA A 58 7.85 -6.24 -2.91
CA ALA A 58 7.39 -7.07 -4.03
C ALA A 58 5.92 -6.81 -4.36
N ASP A 59 5.08 -6.67 -3.34
CA ASP A 59 3.67 -6.31 -3.50
C ASP A 59 3.52 -4.89 -4.06
N PHE A 60 4.28 -3.93 -3.53
CA PHE A 60 4.35 -2.56 -4.02
C PHE A 60 4.79 -2.49 -5.48
N HIS A 61 5.90 -3.13 -5.85
CA HIS A 61 6.44 -3.07 -7.21
C HIS A 61 5.47 -3.66 -8.25
N ARG A 62 4.77 -4.75 -7.91
CA ARG A 62 3.70 -5.29 -8.75
C ARG A 62 2.59 -4.25 -8.98
N ASN A 63 2.11 -3.63 -7.90
CA ASN A 63 0.99 -2.70 -7.97
C ASN A 63 1.38 -1.39 -8.66
N LEU A 64 2.62 -0.94 -8.51
CA LEU A 64 3.17 0.21 -9.24
C LEU A 64 3.11 0.00 -10.77
N LEU A 65 3.38 -1.22 -11.23
CA LEU A 65 3.36 -1.56 -12.66
C LEU A 65 1.97 -1.92 -13.19
N LYS A 66 1.16 -2.64 -12.40
CA LYS A 66 -0.11 -3.25 -12.86
C LYS A 66 -1.36 -2.52 -12.36
N GLY A 67 -1.19 -1.54 -11.48
CA GLY A 67 -2.28 -0.99 -10.70
C GLY A 67 -2.73 -1.95 -9.61
N GLY A 68 -3.48 -1.43 -8.65
CA GLY A 68 -3.92 -2.14 -7.46
C GLY A 68 -3.49 -1.44 -6.18
N ILE A 69 -3.84 -2.06 -5.06
CA ILE A 69 -3.55 -1.55 -3.74
C ILE A 69 -2.83 -2.59 -2.90
N TYR A 70 -1.87 -2.12 -2.11
CA TYR A 70 -1.35 -2.81 -0.94
C TYR A 70 -1.80 -2.07 0.31
N PHE A 71 -2.26 -2.81 1.31
CA PHE A 71 -2.56 -2.21 2.61
C PHE A 71 -2.17 -3.13 3.76
N TYR A 72 -1.65 -2.47 4.80
CA TYR A 72 -1.26 -3.03 6.08
C TYR A 72 -1.84 -2.13 7.17
N PRO A 73 -3.15 -2.26 7.46
CA PRO A 73 -3.84 -1.41 8.41
C PRO A 73 -3.36 -1.70 9.84
N GLY A 74 -3.72 -0.81 10.77
CA GLY A 74 -3.66 -1.14 12.19
C GLY A 74 -4.56 -2.34 12.51
N THR A 75 -4.16 -3.12 13.52
CA THR A 75 -4.98 -4.22 14.06
C THR A 75 -5.20 -4.00 15.55
N THR A 76 -6.13 -4.74 16.16
CA THR A 76 -6.38 -4.69 17.62
C THR A 76 -5.09 -4.88 18.44
N LYS A 77 -4.16 -5.71 17.96
CA LYS A 77 -2.86 -5.98 18.64
C LYS A 77 -1.76 -4.99 18.28
N ALA A 78 -1.90 -4.26 17.18
CA ALA A 78 -0.93 -3.31 16.65
C ALA A 78 -1.66 -2.12 16.03
N PRO A 79 -2.27 -1.25 16.85
CA PRO A 79 -3.13 -0.17 16.36
C PRO A 79 -2.35 0.83 15.48
N ASN A 80 -1.07 1.05 15.77
CA ASN A 80 -0.17 1.90 14.98
C ASN A 80 0.46 1.16 13.79
N GLY A 81 -0.09 0.02 13.37
CA GLY A 81 0.47 -0.80 12.30
C GLY A 81 1.79 -1.49 12.69
N LYS A 82 2.42 -2.12 11.69
CA LYS A 82 3.69 -2.86 11.86
C LYS A 82 4.86 -2.32 11.05
N LEU A 83 4.58 -1.57 9.99
CA LEU A 83 5.60 -1.01 9.10
C LEU A 83 6.15 0.28 9.71
N ARG A 84 7.43 0.57 9.47
CA ARG A 84 8.09 1.76 9.99
C ARG A 84 7.96 2.91 9.02
N LEU A 85 7.63 4.07 9.56
CA LEU A 85 7.42 5.28 8.80
C LEU A 85 8.68 5.67 8.01
N LEU A 86 9.83 5.78 8.68
CA LEU A 86 11.03 6.39 8.08
C LEU A 86 11.63 5.59 6.91
N TYR A 87 11.66 4.26 7.02
CA TYR A 87 12.43 3.40 6.09
C TYR A 87 11.60 2.29 5.43
N GLU A 88 10.28 2.26 5.65
CA GLU A 88 9.36 1.40 4.90
C GLU A 88 8.26 2.25 4.23
N GLY A 89 7.57 3.09 5.00
CA GLY A 89 6.48 3.94 4.52
C GLY A 89 6.94 5.10 3.64
N ASN A 90 7.73 6.02 4.18
CA ASN A 90 8.17 7.26 3.51
C ASN A 90 8.86 7.01 2.16
N PRO A 91 9.82 6.06 2.02
CA PRO A 91 10.48 5.85 0.74
C PRO A 91 9.51 5.41 -0.36
N LEU A 92 8.58 4.49 -0.05
CA LEU A 92 7.62 3.99 -1.03
C LEU A 92 6.50 4.98 -1.30
N ALA A 93 6.07 5.73 -0.29
CA ALA A 93 5.12 6.82 -0.44
C ALA A 93 5.66 7.90 -1.39
N PHE A 94 6.93 8.27 -1.25
CA PHE A 94 7.57 9.20 -2.20
C PHE A 94 7.50 8.66 -3.63
N LEU A 95 7.91 7.41 -3.85
CA LEU A 95 7.87 6.80 -5.19
C LEU A 95 6.46 6.75 -5.79
N VAL A 96 5.46 6.32 -5.01
CA VAL A 96 4.10 6.17 -5.53
C VAL A 96 3.48 7.51 -5.90
N GLU A 97 3.72 8.56 -5.11
CA GLU A 97 3.16 9.88 -5.36
C GLU A 97 3.77 10.50 -6.62
N GLN A 98 5.09 10.33 -6.84
CA GLN A 98 5.73 10.74 -8.10
C GLN A 98 5.15 9.98 -9.31
N ALA A 99 4.79 8.71 -9.12
CA ALA A 99 4.14 7.89 -10.13
C ALA A 99 2.64 8.21 -10.33
N GLY A 100 2.05 9.14 -9.57
CA GLY A 100 0.64 9.53 -9.66
C GLY A 100 -0.34 8.70 -8.81
N GLY A 101 0.17 7.84 -7.94
CA GLY A 101 -0.63 7.10 -6.95
C GLY A 101 -0.77 7.85 -5.63
N LEU A 102 -1.19 7.12 -4.59
CA LEU A 102 -1.43 7.66 -3.25
C LEU A 102 -0.86 6.73 -2.17
N ALA A 103 -0.40 7.33 -1.07
CA ALA A 103 -0.04 6.63 0.17
C ALA A 103 -0.66 7.35 1.38
N SER A 104 -1.40 6.61 2.21
CA SER A 104 -2.11 7.12 3.39
C SER A 104 -1.92 6.20 4.59
N ASP A 105 -1.99 6.74 5.81
CA ASP A 105 -2.10 5.95 7.04
C ASP A 105 -3.54 5.56 7.40
N GLY A 106 -4.50 5.91 6.54
CA GLY A 106 -5.94 5.78 6.81
C GLY A 106 -6.59 7.08 7.28
N THR A 107 -5.81 8.11 7.60
CA THR A 107 -6.32 9.42 8.05
C THR A 107 -5.66 10.59 7.33
N ARG A 108 -4.35 10.52 7.08
CA ARG A 108 -3.54 11.56 6.45
C ARG A 108 -2.53 10.93 5.49
N ARG A 109 -1.95 11.76 4.62
CA ARG A 109 -0.90 11.31 3.69
C ARG A 109 0.35 10.92 4.46
N ILE A 110 1.01 9.84 4.03
CA ILE A 110 2.23 9.34 4.68
C ILE A 110 3.31 10.41 4.75
N LEU A 111 3.52 11.17 3.66
CA LEU A 111 4.54 12.22 3.59
C LEU A 111 4.21 13.48 4.39
N GLU A 112 3.00 13.59 4.95
CA GLU A 112 2.59 14.69 5.84
C GLU A 112 2.78 14.34 7.33
N ILE A 113 3.17 13.11 7.65
CA ILE A 113 3.40 12.67 9.02
C ILE A 113 4.77 13.17 9.47
N GLN A 114 4.78 14.11 10.44
CA GLN A 114 6.00 14.49 11.14
C GLN A 114 6.41 13.35 12.08
N PRO A 115 7.60 12.73 11.90
CA PRO A 115 8.04 11.63 12.75
C PRO A 115 8.37 12.11 14.17
N GLU A 116 7.98 11.33 15.17
CA GLU A 116 8.26 11.56 16.60
C GLU A 116 9.43 10.69 17.11
N GLU A 117 9.68 9.55 16.46
CA GLU A 117 10.79 8.63 16.81
C GLU A 117 11.37 7.90 15.58
N LEU A 118 12.59 7.38 15.70
CA LEU A 118 13.30 6.71 14.60
C LEU A 118 12.60 5.42 14.12
N HIS A 119 11.95 4.69 15.02
CA HIS A 119 11.31 3.41 14.71
C HIS A 119 9.78 3.48 14.72
N GLN A 120 9.24 4.69 14.52
CA GLN A 120 7.81 4.94 14.54
C GLN A 120 7.10 4.03 13.55
N ARG A 121 6.07 3.34 14.04
CA ARG A 121 5.21 2.51 13.19
C ARG A 121 4.03 3.30 12.68
N CYS A 122 3.55 2.92 11.51
CA CYS A 122 2.40 3.52 10.87
C CYS A 122 1.60 2.46 10.10
N PRO A 123 0.25 2.51 10.13
CA PRO A 123 -0.56 1.83 9.12
C PRO A 123 -0.20 2.34 7.72
N LEU A 124 -0.41 1.52 6.69
CA LEU A 124 -0.07 1.92 5.32
C LEU A 124 -1.12 1.43 4.34
N PHE A 125 -1.62 2.34 3.51
CA PHE A 125 -2.46 2.07 2.34
C PHE A 125 -1.79 2.74 1.14
N ILE A 126 -1.36 1.97 0.15
CA ILE A 126 -0.48 2.46 -0.92
C ILE A 126 -0.79 1.80 -2.28
N GLY A 127 -0.85 2.61 -3.34
CA GLY A 127 -1.01 2.12 -4.71
C GLY A 127 -1.82 3.06 -5.60
N SER A 128 -2.67 2.47 -6.45
CA SER A 128 -3.61 3.17 -7.33
C SER A 128 -4.49 4.14 -6.54
N LYS A 129 -4.48 5.42 -6.94
CA LYS A 129 -5.11 6.51 -6.20
C LYS A 129 -6.58 6.23 -5.86
N ALA A 130 -7.38 5.83 -6.85
CA ALA A 130 -8.81 5.60 -6.65
C ALA A 130 -9.09 4.44 -5.66
N MET A 131 -8.25 3.40 -5.65
CA MET A 131 -8.39 2.29 -4.71
C MET A 131 -7.98 2.68 -3.28
N VAL A 132 -6.94 3.50 -3.12
CA VAL A 132 -6.53 4.01 -1.80
C VAL A 132 -7.59 4.94 -1.23
N GLU A 133 -8.14 5.84 -2.04
CA GLU A 133 -9.24 6.72 -1.61
C GLU A 133 -10.50 5.94 -1.24
N GLU A 134 -10.81 4.84 -1.94
CA GLU A 134 -11.96 4.00 -1.63
C GLU A 134 -11.82 3.30 -0.27
N VAL A 135 -10.68 2.64 0.00
CA VAL A 135 -10.49 1.92 1.27
C VAL A 135 -10.35 2.84 2.48
N VAL A 136 -9.83 4.06 2.29
CA VAL A 136 -9.66 5.04 3.38
C VAL A 136 -10.99 5.71 3.76
N LYS A 137 -11.98 5.73 2.85
CA LYS A 137 -13.32 6.26 3.11
C LYS A 137 -14.30 5.23 3.70
N ALA A 138 -14.00 3.94 3.55
CA ALA A 138 -14.82 2.83 4.03
C ALA A 138 -14.68 2.68 5.55
#